data_AF-A0A939DT90-F1
#
_entry.id   AF-A0A939DT90-F1
#
_cell.length_a   1.000
_cell.length_b   1.000
_cell.length_c   1.000
_cell.angle_alpha   90.00
_cell.angle_beta   90.00
_cell.angle_gamma   90.00
#
_symmetry.space_group_name_H-M   'P 1'
#
loop_
_entity.id
_entity.type
_entity.pdbx_description
1 polymer ?
#
loop_
_entity_poly.entity_id
_entity_poly.type
_entity_poly.pdbx_seq_one_letter_code
_entity_poly.pdbx_strand_id
1 'polypeptide(L)'
;KLIADFYHAYMDMDSINAKGLSPIQSTLNNIAAIDSVKSLTEVFGNAWLTGTRSPIYAGLWYNRLDPNQYQLSVGVGGLGLPDRDYYLEDTERFANIRQAYLAHIAQMLSFAKVDNAEQKA
;
A
#
# COMPACT_ATOMS: atom_id res chain seq x y z
N LYS A 1 -13.77 -6.91 -24.90
CA LYS A 1 -14.73 -6.11 -24.09
C LYS A 1 -14.08 -5.66 -22.78
N LEU A 2 -13.87 -6.54 -21.78
CA LEU A 2 -13.26 -6.14 -20.48
C LEU A 2 -11.94 -5.36 -20.59
N ILE A 3 -11.03 -5.75 -21.48
CA ILE A 3 -9.76 -5.04 -21.70
C ILE A 3 -10.00 -3.61 -22.21
N ALA A 4 -10.93 -3.44 -23.15
CA ALA A 4 -11.27 -2.14 -23.71
C ALA A 4 -11.98 -1.27 -22.67
N ASP A 5 -12.92 -1.84 -21.90
CA ASP A 5 -13.63 -1.14 -20.84
C ASP A 5 -12.67 -0.66 -19.74
N PHE A 6 -11.70 -1.49 -19.34
CA PHE A 6 -10.65 -1.11 -18.39
C PHE A 6 -9.77 0.02 -18.92
N TYR A 7 -9.35 -0.07 -20.19
CA TYR A 7 -8.57 0.99 -20.83
C TYR A 7 -9.34 2.31 -20.89
N HIS A 8 -10.61 2.29 -21.33
CA HIS A 8 -11.44 3.49 -21.39
C HIS A 8 -11.68 4.10 -20.00
N ALA A 9 -11.89 3.27 -18.98
CA ALA A 9 -12.03 3.75 -17.60
C ALA A 9 -10.75 4.41 -17.06
N TYR A 10 -9.57 3.90 -17.45
CA TYR A 10 -8.28 4.49 -17.06
C TYR A 10 -8.00 5.81 -17.78
N MET A 11 -8.43 5.93 -19.05
CA MET A 11 -8.19 7.13 -19.87
C MET A 11 -9.18 8.27 -19.61
N ASP A 12 -10.31 8.00 -18.97
CA ASP A 12 -11.35 9.01 -18.67
C ASP A 12 -10.96 9.88 -17.46
N MET A 13 -10.08 10.85 -17.72
CA MET A 13 -9.59 11.79 -16.70
C MET A 13 -10.69 12.68 -16.13
N ASP A 14 -11.72 13.03 -16.89
CA ASP A 14 -12.82 13.87 -16.41
C ASP A 14 -13.60 13.15 -15.31
N SER A 15 -13.96 11.89 -15.55
CA SER A 15 -14.61 11.05 -14.55
C SER A 15 -13.72 10.80 -13.33
N ILE A 16 -12.41 10.56 -13.52
CA ILE A 16 -11.46 10.35 -12.43
C ILE A 16 -11.37 11.61 -11.54
N ASN A 17 -11.19 12.78 -12.15
CA ASN A 17 -11.08 14.06 -11.45
C ASN A 17 -12.38 14.40 -10.72
N ALA A 18 -13.54 14.18 -11.34
CA ALA A 18 -14.84 14.42 -10.73
C ALA A 18 -15.09 13.53 -9.49
N LYS A 19 -14.62 12.27 -9.52
CA LYS A 19 -14.76 11.34 -8.38
C LYS A 19 -13.82 11.67 -7.22
N GLY A 20 -12.65 12.22 -7.50
CA GLY A 20 -11.64 12.53 -6.49
C GLY A 20 -11.36 11.34 -5.58
N LEU A 21 -11.42 11.55 -4.26
CA LEU A 21 -11.16 10.50 -3.25
C LEU A 21 -12.33 9.55 -2.99
N SER A 22 -13.53 9.84 -3.52
CA SER A 22 -14.74 9.06 -3.20
C SER A 22 -14.58 7.54 -3.36
N PRO A 23 -13.84 7.00 -4.37
CA PRO A 23 -13.71 5.55 -4.53
C PRO A 23 -12.91 4.87 -3.41
N ILE A 24 -12.03 5.59 -2.71
CA ILE A 24 -11.17 5.03 -1.65
C ILE A 24 -11.58 5.48 -0.24
N GLN A 25 -12.61 6.33 -0.12
CA GLN A 25 -12.99 6.94 1.17
C GLN A 25 -13.34 5.89 2.23
N SER A 26 -14.04 4.80 1.85
CA SER A 26 -14.35 3.72 2.80
C SER A 26 -13.09 3.05 3.34
N THR A 27 -12.07 2.86 2.49
CA THR A 27 -10.80 2.27 2.90
C THR A 27 -10.06 3.19 3.85
N LEU A 28 -10.01 4.49 3.57
CA LEU A 28 -9.39 5.49 4.45
C LEU A 28 -10.09 5.54 5.81
N ASN A 29 -11.43 5.52 5.83
CA ASN A 29 -12.22 5.53 7.06
C ASN A 29 -11.94 4.27 7.91
N ASN A 30 -11.85 3.10 7.28
CA ASN A 30 -11.55 1.84 7.97
C ASN A 30 -10.16 1.86 8.60
N ILE A 31 -9.16 2.42 7.91
CA ILE A 31 -7.80 2.57 8.46
C ILE A 31 -7.79 3.58 9.62
N ALA A 32 -8.50 4.71 9.48
CA ALA A 32 -8.56 5.74 10.52
C ALA A 32 -9.28 5.27 11.79
N ALA A 33 -10.14 4.25 11.69
CA ALA A 33 -10.85 3.66 12.82
C ALA A 33 -10.03 2.59 13.57
N ILE A 34 -8.79 2.29 13.17
CA ILE A 34 -7.94 1.33 13.87
C ILE A 34 -7.52 1.92 15.23
N ASP A 35 -7.95 1.27 16.29
CA ASP A 35 -7.74 1.67 17.69
C ASP A 35 -7.12 0.56 18.56
N SER A 36 -6.89 -0.61 17.99
CA SER A 36 -6.39 -1.77 18.71
C SER A 36 -5.56 -2.70 17.82
N VAL A 37 -4.75 -3.55 18.45
CA VAL A 37 -3.98 -4.59 17.74
C VAL A 37 -4.90 -5.54 16.98
N LYS A 38 -6.10 -5.81 17.52
CA LYS A 38 -7.08 -6.66 16.85
C LYS A 38 -7.58 -6.02 15.56
N SER A 39 -8.05 -4.76 15.61
CA SER A 39 -8.53 -4.06 14.41
C SER A 39 -7.40 -3.84 13.39
N LEU A 40 -6.16 -3.61 13.84
CA LEU A 40 -4.99 -3.57 12.97
C LEU A 40 -4.75 -4.92 12.25
N THR A 41 -4.83 -6.03 12.98
CA THR A 41 -4.63 -7.37 12.43
C THR A 41 -5.71 -7.72 11.40
N GLU A 42 -6.95 -7.31 11.65
CA GLU A 42 -8.06 -7.48 10.70
C GLU A 42 -7.82 -6.69 9.41
N VAL A 43 -7.35 -5.43 9.50
CA VAL A 43 -7.00 -4.62 8.33
C VAL A 43 -5.86 -5.26 7.54
N PHE A 44 -4.80 -5.72 8.20
CA PHE A 44 -3.69 -6.41 7.53
C PHE A 44 -4.13 -7.72 6.85
N GLY A 45 -4.98 -8.52 7.50
CA GLY A 45 -5.52 -9.75 6.91
C GLY A 45 -6.38 -9.50 5.67
N ASN A 46 -7.06 -8.36 5.60
CA ASN A 46 -7.90 -7.97 4.46
C ASN A 46 -7.18 -7.11 3.42
N ALA A 47 -5.87 -6.88 3.57
CA ALA A 47 -5.16 -5.92 2.74
C ALA A 47 -5.25 -6.22 1.23
N TRP A 48 -5.17 -7.49 0.86
CA TRP A 48 -5.28 -7.94 -0.52
C TRP A 48 -6.67 -7.68 -1.13
N LEU A 49 -7.74 -7.82 -0.34
CA LEU A 49 -9.12 -7.59 -0.79
C LEU A 49 -9.47 -6.11 -0.89
N THR A 50 -8.87 -5.28 -0.03
CA THR A 50 -9.17 -3.85 0.08
C THR A 50 -8.20 -2.97 -0.73
N GLY A 51 -7.18 -3.57 -1.36
CA GLY A 51 -6.13 -2.86 -2.08
C GLY A 51 -5.21 -2.06 -1.15
N THR A 52 -5.17 -2.38 0.15
CA THR A 52 -4.25 -1.77 1.12
C THR A 52 -2.97 -2.59 1.24
N ARG A 53 -2.04 -2.15 2.10
CA ARG A 53 -0.76 -2.83 2.33
C ARG A 53 -0.68 -3.40 3.74
N SER A 54 0.06 -4.49 3.86
CA SER A 54 0.39 -5.16 5.13
C SER A 54 1.89 -5.46 5.15
N PRO A 55 2.56 -5.42 6.31
CA PRO A 55 3.95 -5.85 6.45
C PRO A 55 4.09 -7.38 6.32
N ILE A 56 2.98 -8.11 6.30
CA ILE A 56 2.92 -9.57 6.12
C ILE A 56 2.09 -9.85 4.87
N TYR A 57 2.63 -10.64 3.96
CA TYR A 57 1.91 -11.15 2.79
C TYR A 57 1.87 -12.68 2.84
N ALA A 58 0.79 -13.25 2.31
CA ALA A 58 0.62 -14.68 2.20
C ALA A 58 0.03 -15.02 0.84
N GLY A 59 0.43 -16.17 0.29
CA GLY A 59 -0.08 -16.66 -0.99
C GLY A 59 0.19 -18.14 -1.16
N LEU A 60 -0.63 -18.79 -1.99
CA LEU A 60 -0.39 -20.17 -2.39
C LEU A 60 0.76 -20.20 -3.39
N TRP A 61 1.75 -21.02 -3.09
CA TRP A 61 2.88 -21.34 -3.97
C TRP A 61 2.98 -22.84 -4.17
N TYR A 62 3.75 -23.29 -5.15
CA TYR A 62 4.04 -24.72 -5.29
C TYR A 62 4.79 -25.22 -4.05
N ASN A 63 4.47 -26.41 -3.58
CA ASN A 63 5.24 -27.07 -2.54
C ASN A 63 6.61 -27.48 -3.14
N ARG A 64 7.70 -27.00 -2.53
CA ARG A 64 9.07 -27.23 -3.01
C ARG A 64 9.51 -28.69 -2.86
N LEU A 65 8.80 -29.48 -2.06
CA LEU A 65 9.05 -30.91 -1.83
C LEU A 65 8.10 -31.82 -2.64
N ASP A 66 6.94 -31.30 -3.06
CA ASP A 66 5.98 -32.01 -3.93
C ASP A 66 5.29 -31.02 -4.88
N PRO A 67 5.68 -30.95 -6.16
CA PRO A 67 5.13 -29.98 -7.10
C PRO A 67 3.66 -30.21 -7.46
N ASN A 68 3.05 -31.33 -7.05
CA ASN A 68 1.61 -31.59 -7.23
C ASN A 68 0.74 -30.97 -6.12
N GLN A 69 1.35 -30.32 -5.13
CA GLN A 69 0.66 -29.69 -4.02
C GLN A 69 0.93 -28.19 -3.98
N TYR A 70 -0.04 -27.43 -3.48
CA TYR A 70 0.16 -26.05 -3.06
C TYR A 70 0.58 -26.01 -1.59
N GLN A 71 1.39 -25.02 -1.26
CA GLN A 71 1.79 -24.68 0.09
C GLN A 71 1.52 -23.20 0.33
N LEU A 72 0.93 -22.87 1.49
CA LEU A 72 0.85 -21.49 1.94
C LEU A 72 2.27 -20.99 2.25
N SER A 73 2.69 -19.95 1.54
CA SER A 73 3.92 -19.24 1.84
C SER A 73 3.59 -17.90 2.47
N VAL A 74 4.29 -17.59 3.55
CA VAL A 74 4.17 -16.33 4.30
C VAL A 74 5.51 -15.61 4.24
N GLY A 75 5.48 -14.32 3.97
CA GLY A 75 6.66 -13.48 3.93
C GLY A 75 6.42 -12.12 4.58
N VAL A 76 7.52 -11.44 4.84
CA VAL A 76 7.51 -10.07 5.38
C VAL A 76 7.94 -9.09 4.30
N GLY A 77 7.30 -7.93 4.28
CA GLY A 77 7.55 -6.88 3.30
C GLY A 77 6.96 -5.56 3.78
N GLY A 78 6.41 -4.80 2.85
CA GLY A 78 5.76 -3.52 3.18
C GLY A 78 6.71 -2.32 3.24
N LEU A 79 7.99 -2.50 2.84
CA LEU A 79 8.86 -1.36 2.58
C LEU A 79 8.31 -0.52 1.42
N GLY A 80 8.46 0.80 1.53
CA GLY A 80 8.04 1.75 0.49
C GLY A 80 9.16 2.19 -0.44
N LEU A 81 10.42 2.06 0.00
CA LEU A 81 11.61 2.17 -0.84
C LEU A 81 12.03 0.78 -1.37
N PRO A 82 12.87 0.72 -2.43
CA PRO A 82 13.11 -0.52 -3.19
C PRO A 82 13.60 -1.71 -2.36
N ASP A 83 14.42 -1.49 -1.34
CA ASP A 83 15.00 -2.53 -0.49
C ASP A 83 15.45 -1.96 0.86
N ARG A 84 16.09 -2.82 1.68
CA ARG A 84 16.55 -2.48 3.03
C ARG A 84 17.73 -1.50 3.06
N ASP A 85 18.56 -1.45 2.03
CA ASP A 85 19.81 -0.67 2.04
C ASP A 85 19.47 0.83 2.01
N TYR A 86 18.37 1.21 1.34
CA TYR A 86 17.81 2.56 1.41
C TYR A 86 17.50 3.05 2.83
N TYR A 87 17.30 2.14 3.78
CA TYR A 87 16.99 2.45 5.18
C TYR A 87 18.19 2.29 6.12
N LEU A 88 19.17 1.46 5.76
CA LEU A 88 20.25 1.04 6.66
C LEU A 88 21.60 1.67 6.31
N GLU A 89 21.82 2.04 5.06
CA GLU A 89 23.08 2.66 4.65
C GLU A 89 23.03 4.19 4.80
N ASP A 90 24.11 4.75 5.33
CA ASP A 90 24.26 6.18 5.62
C ASP A 90 25.06 6.94 4.55
N THR A 91 24.92 6.52 3.29
CA THR A 91 25.46 7.28 2.17
C THR A 91 24.64 8.54 1.94
N GLU A 92 25.28 9.62 1.45
CA GLU A 92 24.60 10.87 1.11
C GLU A 92 23.42 10.64 0.15
N ARG A 93 23.59 9.74 -0.82
CA ARG A 93 22.53 9.33 -1.75
C ARG A 93 21.30 8.81 -1.03
N PHE A 94 21.45 7.87 -0.09
CA PHE A 94 20.29 7.28 0.59
C PHE A 94 19.69 8.21 1.63
N ALA A 95 20.49 9.03 2.31
CA ALA A 95 19.99 10.08 3.19
C ALA A 95 19.07 11.06 2.43
N ASN A 96 19.50 11.53 1.26
CA ASN A 96 18.71 12.43 0.41
C ASN A 96 17.42 11.76 -0.10
N ILE A 97 17.47 10.47 -0.45
CA ILE A 97 16.28 9.72 -0.89
C ILE A 97 15.29 9.54 0.26
N ARG A 98 15.75 9.21 1.47
CA ARG A 98 14.88 9.11 2.66
C ARG A 98 14.18 10.43 2.95
N GLN A 99 14.90 11.55 2.85
CA GLN A 99 14.32 12.88 3.03
C GLN A 99 13.23 13.18 1.98
N ALA A 100 13.50 12.89 0.70
CA ALA A 100 12.52 13.05 -0.37
C ALA A 100 11.31 12.12 -0.19
N TYR A 101 11.53 10.92 0.34
CA TYR A 101 10.47 9.94 0.61
C TYR A 101 9.53 10.41 1.72
N LEU A 102 10.05 10.97 2.82
CA LEU A 102 9.22 11.58 3.88
C LEU A 102 8.38 12.74 3.33
N ALA A 103 8.99 13.62 2.52
CA ALA A 103 8.26 14.72 1.88
C ALA A 103 7.15 14.20 0.94
N HIS A 104 7.42 13.12 0.20
CA HIS A 104 6.42 12.48 -0.64
C HIS A 104 5.26 11.88 0.18
N ILE A 105 5.55 11.20 1.29
CA ILE A 105 4.50 10.67 2.19
C ILE A 105 3.62 11.81 2.71
N ALA A 106 4.21 12.90 3.21
CA ALA A 106 3.46 14.05 3.70
C ALA A 106 2.56 14.65 2.62
N GLN A 107 3.06 14.77 1.38
CA GLN A 107 2.27 15.27 0.25
C GLN A 107 1.08 14.34 -0.09
N MET A 108 1.31 13.02 -0.12
CA MET A 108 0.24 12.05 -0.40
C MET A 108 -0.82 12.02 0.70
N LEU A 109 -0.41 12.10 1.97
CA LEU A 109 -1.32 12.23 3.11
C LEU A 109 -2.14 13.52 3.04
N SER A 110 -1.53 14.63 2.60
CA SER A 110 -2.22 15.90 2.39
C SER A 110 -3.27 15.81 1.28
N PHE A 111 -2.96 15.15 0.15
CA PHE A 111 -3.96 14.89 -0.90
C PHE A 111 -5.12 14.03 -0.40
N ALA A 112 -4.85 13.10 0.52
CA ALA A 112 -5.87 12.28 1.18
C ALA A 112 -6.61 13.02 2.32
N LYS A 113 -6.31 14.30 2.56
CA LYS A 113 -6.90 15.14 3.63
C LYS A 113 -6.66 14.59 5.04
N VAL A 114 -5.51 13.96 5.26
CA VAL A 114 -5.12 13.49 6.59
C VAL A 114 -4.52 14.65 7.38
N ASP A 115 -5.10 14.95 8.54
CA ASP A 115 -4.58 15.97 9.44
C ASP A 115 -3.17 15.64 9.93
N ASN A 116 -2.35 16.68 10.13
CA ASN A 116 -0.97 16.57 10.61
C ASN A 116 -0.10 15.67 9.69
N ALA A 117 -0.26 15.84 8.37
CA ALA A 117 0.40 15.02 7.36
C ALA A 117 1.94 15.01 7.50
N GLU A 118 2.54 16.16 7.82
CA GLU A 118 4.00 16.26 8.03
C GLU A 118 4.47 15.46 9.26
N GLN A 119 3.71 15.49 10.36
CA GLN A 119 4.06 14.75 11.57
C GLN A 119 3.83 13.23 11.43
N LYS A 120 2.95 12.83 10.52
CA LYS A 120 2.61 11.42 10.25
C LYS A 120 3.50 10.77 9.18
N ALA A 121 4.30 11.56 8.48
CA ALA A 121 5.28 11.08 7.50
C ALA A 121 6.55 10.58 8.21
#